data_AF-A0AAV5WSD6-F1
#
_entry.id   AF-A0AAV5WSD6-F1
#
_cell.length_a   1.000
_cell.length_b   1.000
_cell.length_c   1.000
_cell.angle_alpha   90.00
_cell.angle_beta   90.00
_cell.angle_gamma   90.00
#
_symmetry.space_group_name_H-M   'P 1'
#
loop_
_entity.id
_entity.type
_entity.pdbx_description
1 polymer ?
#
loop_
_entity_poly.entity_id
_entity_poly.type
_entity_poly.pdbx_seq_one_letter_code
_entity_poly.pdbx_strand_id
1 'polypeptide(L)'
;MPYQIANSDNIPVIVAGDFNVPSDEDWTVNNRAQHFGLAVQWPVTMLLKSTGMMDSFRVVHPDPITDPGITWSVFTGEENAVHEVMDRIDFIFYKGTIKPKSSVSY
;
A
#
# COMPACT_ATOMS: atom_id res chain seq x y z
N MET A 1 -19.43 -9.33 -3.61
CA MET A 1 -18.68 -8.11 -3.22
C MET A 1 -18.94 -6.80 -4.00
N PRO A 2 -19.88 -6.66 -4.99
CA PRO A 2 -20.06 -5.35 -5.65
C PRO A 2 -20.89 -4.30 -4.88
N TYR A 3 -21.91 -4.71 -4.10
CA TYR A 3 -22.90 -3.78 -3.58
C TYR A 3 -22.34 -2.74 -2.60
N GLN A 4 -21.48 -3.16 -1.66
CA GLN A 4 -20.90 -2.26 -0.67
C GLN A 4 -20.04 -1.18 -1.33
N ILE A 5 -19.17 -1.58 -2.27
CA ILE A 5 -18.30 -0.65 -3.01
C ILE A 5 -19.13 0.27 -3.92
N ALA A 6 -20.20 -0.24 -4.53
CA ALA A 6 -21.10 0.57 -5.36
C ALA A 6 -21.93 1.59 -4.55
N ASN A 7 -22.30 1.26 -3.31
CA ASN A 7 -23.05 2.15 -2.41
C ASN A 7 -22.15 3.06 -1.55
N SER A 8 -20.86 3.17 -1.89
CA SER A 8 -19.85 3.86 -1.07
C SER A 8 -20.10 5.36 -0.89
N ASP A 9 -20.85 5.99 -1.80
CA ASP A 9 -21.25 7.40 -1.69
C ASP A 9 -22.21 7.65 -0.51
N ASN A 10 -22.99 6.63 -0.12
CA ASN A 10 -23.90 6.70 1.02
C ASN A 10 -23.28 6.13 2.30
N ILE A 11 -22.58 4.99 2.17
CA ILE A 11 -21.92 4.31 3.30
C ILE A 11 -20.47 4.06 2.90
N PRO A 12 -19.53 4.88 3.40
CA PRO A 12 -18.11 4.71 3.10
C PRO A 12 -17.61 3.30 3.42
N VAL A 13 -16.71 2.80 2.59
CA VAL A 13 -16.13 1.46 2.74
C VAL A 13 -14.64 1.60 3.03
N ILE A 14 -14.18 0.84 4.02
CA ILE A 14 -12.76 0.67 4.35
C ILE A 14 -12.42 -0.82 4.24
N VAL A 15 -11.31 -1.12 3.58
CA VAL A 15 -10.67 -2.44 3.60
C VAL A 15 -9.28 -2.24 4.17
N ALA A 16 -8.98 -2.88 5.29
CA ALA A 16 -7.74 -2.66 6.01
C ALA A 16 -7.22 -3.93 6.69
N GLY A 17 -5.91 -3.98 6.90
CA GLY A 17 -5.22 -5.06 7.60
C GLY A 17 -3.90 -5.43 6.92
N ASP A 18 -3.35 -6.56 7.35
CA ASP A 18 -2.19 -7.21 6.76
C ASP A 18 -2.62 -8.01 5.52
N PHE A 19 -2.09 -7.63 4.35
CA PHE A 19 -2.38 -8.27 3.07
C PHE A 19 -1.36 -9.34 2.70
N ASN A 20 -0.24 -9.44 3.44
CA ASN A 20 0.90 -10.31 3.18
C ASN A 20 1.51 -10.18 1.77
N VAL A 21 1.23 -9.07 1.08
CA VAL A 21 1.79 -8.74 -0.23
C VAL A 21 2.04 -7.24 -0.31
N PRO A 22 3.09 -6.79 -1.03
CA PRO A 22 3.32 -5.36 -1.27
C PRO A 22 2.32 -4.76 -2.26
N SER A 23 2.46 -3.46 -2.52
CA SER A 23 1.67 -2.72 -3.52
C SER A 23 2.41 -2.52 -4.83
N ASP A 24 1.66 -2.53 -5.93
CA ASP A 24 2.14 -2.11 -7.26
C ASP A 24 2.58 -0.63 -7.29
N GLU A 25 2.14 0.19 -6.33
CA GLU A 25 2.60 1.57 -6.14
C GLU A 25 3.90 1.67 -5.33
N ASP A 26 4.27 0.59 -4.64
CA ASP A 26 5.49 0.52 -3.84
C ASP A 26 6.63 -0.14 -4.63
N TRP A 27 6.32 -1.06 -5.54
CA TRP A 27 7.29 -1.78 -6.38
C TRP A 27 7.24 -1.30 -7.84
N THR A 28 7.75 -0.08 -8.07
CA THR A 28 7.69 0.58 -9.38
C THR A 28 9.01 0.48 -10.14
N VAL A 29 8.99 0.83 -11.43
CA VAL A 29 10.21 0.93 -12.25
C VAL A 29 11.20 1.97 -11.67
N ASN A 30 10.69 3.04 -11.08
CA ASN A 30 11.49 4.17 -10.60
C ASN A 30 12.27 3.84 -9.32
N ASN A 31 11.78 2.91 -8.51
CA ASN A 31 12.39 2.54 -7.24
C ASN A 31 12.84 1.08 -7.19
N ARG A 32 12.90 0.39 -8.33
CA ARG A 32 13.37 -0.99 -8.46
C ARG A 32 14.75 -1.25 -7.83
N ALA A 33 15.60 -0.23 -7.72
CA ALA A 33 16.91 -0.34 -7.06
C ALA A 33 16.78 -0.68 -5.55
N GLN A 34 15.65 -0.31 -4.93
CA GLN A 34 15.30 -0.67 -3.55
C GLN A 34 14.71 -2.09 -3.46
N HIS A 35 14.33 -2.69 -4.59
CA HIS A 35 13.55 -3.93 -4.71
C HIS A 35 14.27 -4.98 -5.57
N PHE A 36 15.56 -5.19 -5.34
CA PHE A 36 16.37 -6.21 -6.06
C PHE A 36 16.41 -6.03 -7.59
N GLY A 37 16.21 -4.81 -8.07
CA GLY A 37 16.12 -4.50 -9.50
C GLY A 37 14.76 -4.83 -10.14
N LEU A 38 13.75 -5.17 -9.34
CA LEU A 38 12.43 -5.59 -9.80
C LEU A 38 11.37 -4.49 -9.69
N ALA A 39 10.41 -4.53 -10.60
CA ALA A 39 9.14 -3.83 -10.49
C ALA A 39 8.05 -4.89 -10.63
N VAL A 40 7.06 -4.89 -9.73
CA VAL A 40 6.11 -6.00 -9.62
C VAL A 40 4.69 -5.45 -9.59
N GLN A 41 3.85 -5.99 -10.46
CA GLN A 41 2.42 -5.71 -10.51
C GLN A 41 1.69 -6.61 -9.52
N TRP A 42 1.59 -6.19 -8.26
CA TRP A 42 0.92 -6.94 -7.21
C TRP A 42 -0.60 -6.99 -7.44
N PRO A 43 -1.19 -8.16 -7.78
CA PRO A 43 -2.57 -8.20 -8.28
C PRO A 43 -3.62 -7.79 -7.23
N VAL A 44 -3.32 -7.97 -5.94
CA VAL A 44 -4.27 -7.70 -4.85
C VAL A 44 -4.57 -6.19 -4.74
N THR A 45 -3.53 -5.35 -4.70
CA THR A 45 -3.70 -3.88 -4.63
C THR A 45 -4.26 -3.34 -5.94
N MET A 46 -3.81 -3.86 -7.09
CA MET A 46 -4.36 -3.51 -8.40
C MET A 46 -5.86 -3.80 -8.49
N LEU A 47 -6.31 -4.95 -7.98
CA LEU A 47 -7.73 -5.32 -7.97
C LEU A 47 -8.54 -4.33 -7.13
N LEU A 48 -8.09 -3.98 -5.91
CA LEU A 48 -8.78 -2.99 -5.08
C LEU A 48 -8.87 -1.63 -5.78
N LYS A 49 -7.77 -1.14 -6.35
CA LYS A 49 -7.75 0.13 -7.10
C LYS A 49 -8.68 0.11 -8.31
N SER A 50 -8.78 -1.01 -9.03
CA SER A 50 -9.71 -1.15 -10.15
C SER A 50 -11.19 -1.00 -9.77
N THR A 51 -11.53 -1.19 -8.48
CA THR A 51 -12.88 -0.94 -7.96
C THR A 51 -13.13 0.54 -7.60
N GLY A 52 -12.13 1.40 -7.79
CA GLY A 52 -12.14 2.82 -7.43
C GLY A 52 -11.85 3.07 -5.95
N MET A 53 -11.30 2.09 -5.24
CA MET A 53 -10.75 2.32 -3.90
C MET A 53 -9.38 3.00 -3.99
N MET A 54 -9.07 3.83 -2.99
CA MET A 54 -7.83 4.57 -2.90
C MET A 54 -7.01 4.07 -1.71
N ASP A 55 -5.70 3.89 -1.88
CA ASP A 55 -4.76 3.63 -0.79
C ASP A 55 -4.56 4.92 0.02
N SER A 56 -5.02 4.94 1.26
CA SER A 56 -4.94 6.13 2.10
C SER A 56 -3.51 6.58 2.39
N PHE A 57 -2.54 5.65 2.45
CA PHE A 57 -1.14 6.00 2.70
C PHE A 57 -0.56 6.71 1.48
N ARG A 58 -0.76 6.18 0.27
CA ARG A 58 -0.25 6.78 -0.97
C ARG A 58 -0.95 8.08 -1.35
N VAL A 59 -2.19 8.30 -0.89
CA VAL A 59 -2.85 9.61 -1.02
C VAL A 59 -2.13 10.69 -0.18
N VAL A 60 -1.64 10.34 1.01
CA VAL A 60 -0.90 11.28 1.87
C VAL A 60 0.58 11.37 1.46
N HIS A 61 1.16 10.25 1.07
CA HIS A 61 2.57 10.05 0.76
C HIS A 61 2.74 9.50 -0.67
N PRO A 62 2.59 10.36 -1.70
CA PRO A 62 2.50 9.91 -3.09
C PRO A 62 3.81 9.36 -3.65
N ASP A 63 4.95 9.71 -3.05
CA ASP A 63 6.26 9.25 -3.51
C ASP A 63 6.73 8.05 -2.67
N PRO A 64 6.78 6.83 -3.25
CA PRO A 64 7.25 5.64 -2.55
C PRO A 64 8.76 5.65 -2.29
N ILE A 65 9.53 6.56 -2.93
CA ILE A 65 10.97 6.69 -2.71
C ILE A 65 11.25 7.47 -1.42
N THR A 66 10.55 8.58 -1.20
CA THR A 66 10.74 9.42 0.01
C THR A 66 10.04 8.82 1.22
N ASP A 67 8.88 8.20 1.00
CA ASP A 67 8.02 7.66 2.05
C ASP A 67 7.65 6.21 1.73
N PRO A 68 8.57 5.25 1.96
CA PRO A 68 8.34 3.85 1.61
C PRO A 68 7.23 3.22 2.47
N GLY A 69 7.03 3.72 3.70
CA GLY A 69 5.92 3.30 4.55
C GLY A 69 6.01 1.87 5.05
N ILE A 70 7.23 1.38 5.28
CA ILE A 70 7.53 0.00 5.64
C ILE A 70 6.74 -0.44 6.88
N THR A 71 6.02 -1.56 6.77
CA THR A 71 5.28 -2.19 7.89
C THR A 71 5.78 -3.60 8.20
N TRP A 72 6.62 -4.15 7.32
CA TRP A 72 7.33 -5.41 7.45
C TRP A 72 8.78 -5.20 6.97
N SER A 73 9.85 -5.66 7.61
CA SER A 73 9.93 -6.80 8.51
C SER A 73 10.29 -6.46 9.95
N VAL A 74 10.10 -7.44 10.85
CA VAL A 74 10.62 -7.46 12.23
C VAL A 74 12.14 -7.36 12.30
N PHE A 75 12.84 -7.66 11.20
CA PHE A 75 14.28 -7.54 11.15
C PHE A 75 14.70 -6.08 11.00
N THR A 76 15.47 -5.58 11.96
CA THR A 76 16.11 -4.26 11.88
C THR A 76 17.63 -4.44 11.79
N GLY A 77 18.30 -3.61 10.98
CA GLY A 77 19.75 -3.63 10.78
C GLY A 77 20.22 -4.21 9.43
N GLU A 78 21.33 -3.68 8.92
CA GLU A 78 21.91 -4.03 7.60
C GLU A 78 22.23 -5.53 7.45
N GLU A 79 22.64 -6.19 8.54
CA GLU A 79 22.96 -7.63 8.52
C GLU A 79 21.75 -8.53 8.31
N ASN A 80 20.53 -8.07 8.62
CA ASN A 80 19.30 -8.86 8.46
C ASN A 80 18.49 -8.46 7.21
N ALA A 81 18.72 -7.26 6.67
CA ALA A 81 18.09 -6.79 5.43
C ALA A 81 18.47 -7.62 4.18
N VAL A 82 19.50 -8.47 4.27
CA VAL A 82 19.87 -9.43 3.23
C VAL A 82 18.99 -10.68 3.21
N HIS A 83 18.21 -10.94 4.27
CA HIS A 83 17.40 -12.15 4.40
C HIS A 83 15.90 -11.90 4.25
N GLU A 84 15.43 -10.66 4.43
CA GLU A 84 14.03 -10.31 4.28
C GLU A 84 13.84 -8.98 3.56
N VAL A 85 12.71 -8.89 2.84
CA VAL A 85 12.33 -7.68 2.13
C VAL A 85 11.63 -6.72 3.07
N MET A 86 12.07 -5.47 3.06
CA MET A 86 11.41 -4.38 3.76
C MET A 86 10.27 -3.87 2.89
N ASP A 87 9.05 -4.24 3.24
CA ASP A 87 7.84 -3.97 2.49
C ASP A 87 6.76 -3.28 3.34
N ARG A 88 5.90 -2.55 2.65
CA ARG A 88 4.60 -2.16 3.19
C ARG A 88 3.58 -3.20 2.77
N ILE A 89 3.08 -3.96 3.74
CA ILE A 89 2.09 -5.03 3.52
C ILE A 89 0.78 -4.79 4.27
N ASP A 90 0.75 -3.77 5.15
CA ASP A 90 -0.45 -3.34 5.83
C ASP A 90 -1.04 -2.12 5.14
N PHE A 91 -2.32 -2.21 4.79
CA PHE A 91 -2.99 -1.17 4.01
C PHE A 91 -4.27 -0.70 4.68
N ILE A 92 -4.66 0.53 4.36
CA ILE A 92 -5.99 1.05 4.59
C ILE A 92 -6.46 1.61 3.24
N PHE A 93 -7.29 0.84 2.54
CA PHE A 93 -7.99 1.27 1.33
C PHE A 93 -9.36 1.84 1.70
N TYR A 94 -9.76 2.92 1.02
CA TYR A 94 -11.07 3.54 1.26
C TYR A 94 -11.79 3.90 -0.04
N LYS A 95 -13.12 4.03 0.03
CA LYS A 95 -13.96 4.63 -1.01
C LYS A 95 -15.19 5.28 -0.39
N GLY A 96 -15.67 6.36 -1.01
CA GLY A 96 -16.84 7.12 -0.57
C GLY A 96 -16.47 8.53 -0.14
N THR A 97 -17.24 9.11 0.78
CA THR A 97 -17.14 10.52 1.20
C THR A 97 -16.03 10.82 2.22
N ILE A 98 -15.24 9.81 2.60
CA ILE A 98 -14.12 9.95 3.54
C ILE A 98 -12.81 10.19 2.79
N LYS A 99 -11.85 10.82 3.47
CA LYS A 99 -10.49 11.04 2.96
C LYS A 99 -9.49 10.96 4.11
N PRO A 100 -8.25 10.50 3.87
CA PRO A 100 -7.22 10.55 4.89
C PRO A 100 -6.93 11.99 5.29
N LYS A 101 -6.71 12.20 6.58
CA LYS A 101 -6.37 13.52 7.14
C LYS A 101 -4.87 13.71 7.26
N SER A 102 -4.17 12.69 7.74
CA SER A 102 -2.72 12.68 7.97
C SER A 102 -2.25 11.24 8.18
N SER A 103 -0.97 10.98 7.91
CA SER A 103 -0.29 9.72 8.21
C SER A 103 1.10 10.05 8.72
N VAL A 104 1.58 9.31 9.73
CA VAL A 104 2.94 9.43 10.26
C VAL A 104 3.64 8.10 10.00
N SER A 105 4.71 8.16 9.20
CA SER A 105 5.70 7.09 9.05
C SER A 105 6.83 7.31 10.04
N TYR A 106 7.42 6.22 10.54
CA TYR A 106 8.54 6.19 11.47
C TYR A 106 9.75 5.52 10.83
#